data_AF-A0A087VSB3-F1
#
_entry.id   AF-A0A087VSB3-F1
#
_cell.length_a   1.000
_cell.length_b   1.000
_cell.length_c   1.000
_cell.angle_alpha   90.00
_cell.angle_beta   90.00
_cell.angle_gamma   90.00
#
_symmetry.space_group_name_H-M   'P 1'
#
loop_
_entity.id
_entity.type
_entity.pdbx_description
1 polymer ?
#
loop_
_entity_poly.entity_id
_entity_poly.type
_entity_poly.pdbx_seq_one_letter_code
_entity_poly.pdbx_strand_id
1 'polypeptide(L)'
;GVTLACTTKEFFTESYHYTVIDAPGHRDFIKNMITGASQADVCLLMVPADGNFTTAIAKGNAKRGEVQGQTRQHSVLINLLGVKQLMVGVNKMDCEAAGYKEARFVEIRDEMAHMLKKVGWKKDVVDKSCPIMPISGWMGDNLIKKSEKMAWWKGVDVVAQDKSTVHVDTVLDCLQKFVKPPARDSSGKMRVPLSGVYKIKGVGDVLTGRVEQGAVKPGDECMFLPTHSTSTACTGKIFTVEMHHKNVPEANQGDNVGMNVKGLPKDNMPRVGDVMVLKSDTSLSRTADFTSTVQVLNHPGELKAGYCPIAFVRTSRSAVKMSEIKWKMGKETGGQKAESPISIKAGEMGAVVFQPQQPFVVDSFKVCEGLSRLA
;
A
#
# COMPACT_ATOMS: atom_id res chain seq x y z
N GLY A 1 -21.68 -11.14 -1.35
CA GLY A 1 -20.72 -11.20 -2.46
C GLY A 1 -19.31 -11.11 -1.89
N VAL A 2 -18.31 -11.66 -2.59
CA VAL A 2 -16.89 -11.54 -2.19
C VAL A 2 -16.22 -10.54 -3.12
N THR A 3 -15.57 -9.50 -2.59
CA THR A 3 -14.74 -8.59 -3.40
C THR A 3 -13.54 -9.39 -3.90
N LEU A 4 -13.42 -9.55 -5.23
CA LEU A 4 -12.34 -10.31 -5.87
C LEU A 4 -11.17 -9.41 -6.28
N ALA A 5 -11.47 -8.18 -6.72
CA ALA A 5 -10.49 -7.23 -7.23
C ALA A 5 -10.71 -5.86 -6.58
N CYS A 6 -9.66 -5.04 -6.57
CA CYS A 6 -9.76 -3.68 -6.10
C CYS A 6 -10.73 -2.88 -6.98
N THR A 7 -11.69 -2.21 -6.36
CA THR A 7 -12.56 -1.27 -7.05
C THR A 7 -12.29 0.14 -6.58
N THR A 8 -12.27 1.07 -7.53
CA THR A 8 -12.07 2.49 -7.26
C THR A 8 -13.40 3.22 -7.33
N LYS A 9 -13.69 4.02 -6.32
CA LYS A 9 -14.75 5.04 -6.39
C LYS A 9 -14.20 6.38 -5.92
N GLU A 10 -14.81 7.45 -6.38
CA GLU A 10 -14.46 8.79 -5.91
C GLU A 10 -15.55 9.37 -5.03
N PHE A 11 -15.13 10.26 -4.13
CA PHE A 11 -16.04 11.12 -3.39
C PHE A 11 -15.32 12.41 -3.00
N PHE A 12 -16.10 13.42 -2.65
CA PHE A 12 -15.60 14.73 -2.28
C PHE A 12 -15.92 15.00 -0.82
N THR A 13 -14.95 15.63 -0.17
CA THR A 13 -15.11 16.33 1.09
C THR A 13 -14.95 17.83 0.81
N GLU A 14 -15.16 18.70 1.79
CA GLU A 14 -15.04 20.15 1.53
C GLU A 14 -13.60 20.54 1.18
N SER A 15 -12.60 19.81 1.70
CA SER A 15 -11.19 20.15 1.50
C SER A 15 -10.49 19.26 0.46
N TYR A 16 -10.96 18.03 0.26
CA TYR A 16 -10.24 17.04 -0.55
C TYR A 16 -11.14 16.23 -1.47
N HIS A 17 -10.58 15.86 -2.62
CA HIS A 17 -11.11 14.86 -3.54
C HIS A 17 -10.43 13.51 -3.25
N TYR A 18 -11.23 12.54 -2.83
CA TYR A 18 -10.75 11.20 -2.48
C TYR A 18 -11.07 10.20 -3.57
N THR A 19 -10.09 9.33 -3.84
CA THR A 19 -10.33 8.04 -4.51
C THR A 19 -10.22 6.94 -3.46
N VAL A 20 -11.31 6.21 -3.21
CA VAL A 20 -11.32 5.03 -2.35
C VAL A 20 -10.97 3.79 -3.16
N ILE A 21 -10.09 2.96 -2.61
CA ILE A 21 -9.75 1.64 -3.14
C ILE A 21 -10.33 0.62 -2.16
N ASP A 22 -11.41 -0.06 -2.55
CA ASP A 22 -11.94 -1.17 -1.76
C ASP A 22 -11.10 -2.42 -2.03
N ALA A 23 -10.37 -2.87 -1.01
CA ALA A 23 -9.45 -3.99 -1.10
C ALA A 23 -10.12 -5.31 -0.65
N PRO A 24 -9.86 -6.43 -1.33
CA PRO A 24 -10.47 -7.70 -0.98
C PRO A 24 -9.97 -8.22 0.37
N GLY A 25 -10.89 -8.73 1.20
CA GLY A 25 -10.58 -9.27 2.52
C GLY A 25 -10.06 -10.71 2.52
N HIS A 26 -10.28 -11.49 1.46
CA HIS A 26 -9.93 -12.92 1.46
C HIS A 26 -8.42 -13.15 1.33
N ARG A 27 -7.90 -14.19 2.01
CA ARG A 27 -6.47 -14.55 2.01
C ARG A 27 -5.89 -14.74 0.61
N ASP A 28 -6.67 -15.34 -0.28
CA ASP A 28 -6.21 -15.63 -1.65
C ASP A 28 -6.09 -14.36 -2.53
N PHE A 29 -6.60 -13.23 -2.06
CA PHE A 29 -6.55 -11.94 -2.75
C PHE A 29 -5.60 -10.93 -2.10
N ILE A 30 -4.71 -11.36 -1.21
CA ILE A 30 -3.64 -10.50 -0.64
C ILE A 30 -2.87 -9.79 -1.74
N LYS A 31 -2.59 -10.46 -2.86
CA LYS A 31 -1.92 -9.86 -4.02
C LYS A 31 -2.64 -8.60 -4.53
N ASN A 32 -3.98 -8.63 -4.57
CA ASN A 32 -4.79 -7.53 -5.05
C ASN A 32 -4.80 -6.40 -4.00
N MET A 33 -4.86 -6.77 -2.71
CA MET A 33 -4.72 -5.82 -1.61
C MET A 33 -3.35 -5.11 -1.64
N ILE A 34 -2.24 -5.81 -1.89
CA ILE A 34 -0.90 -5.22 -2.02
C ILE A 34 -0.90 -4.19 -3.16
N THR A 35 -1.41 -4.55 -4.34
CA THR A 35 -1.44 -3.63 -5.48
C THR A 35 -2.30 -2.39 -5.20
N GLY A 36 -3.43 -2.55 -4.51
CA GLY A 36 -4.31 -1.43 -4.14
C GLY A 36 -3.71 -0.54 -3.05
N ALA A 37 -3.26 -1.13 -1.96
CA ALA A 37 -2.64 -0.43 -0.84
C ALA A 37 -1.34 0.29 -1.24
N SER A 38 -0.62 -0.21 -2.24
CA SER A 38 0.57 0.48 -2.75
C SER A 38 0.25 1.90 -3.24
N GLN A 39 -0.95 2.13 -3.79
CA GLN A 39 -1.34 3.43 -4.34
C GLN A 39 -1.95 4.39 -3.30
N ALA A 40 -2.12 3.95 -2.05
CA ALA A 40 -2.85 4.70 -1.04
C ALA A 40 -1.94 5.58 -0.17
N ASP A 41 -2.37 6.82 0.08
CA ASP A 41 -1.67 7.75 0.99
C ASP A 41 -2.18 7.64 2.44
N VAL A 42 -3.41 7.15 2.60
CA VAL A 42 -4.10 6.94 3.88
C VAL A 42 -4.85 5.61 3.86
N CYS A 43 -4.93 4.94 5.01
CA CYS A 43 -5.70 3.71 5.18
C CYS A 43 -6.75 3.84 6.29
N LEU A 44 -7.99 3.45 5.98
CA LEU A 44 -9.01 3.11 6.96
C LEU A 44 -9.02 1.60 7.19
N LEU A 45 -8.48 1.16 8.33
CA LEU A 45 -8.47 -0.23 8.75
C LEU A 45 -9.76 -0.57 9.49
N MET A 46 -10.58 -1.42 8.88
CA MET A 46 -11.86 -1.85 9.46
C MET A 46 -11.66 -3.05 10.38
N VAL A 47 -12.27 -2.98 11.56
CA VAL A 47 -12.19 -4.02 12.62
C VAL A 47 -13.60 -4.33 13.09
N PRO A 48 -14.04 -5.61 13.13
CA PRO A 48 -15.38 -5.94 13.60
C PRO A 48 -15.45 -5.86 15.14
N ALA A 49 -16.55 -5.34 15.67
CA ALA A 49 -16.84 -5.35 17.10
C ALA A 49 -17.53 -6.63 17.59
N ASP A 50 -17.97 -7.47 16.66
CA ASP A 50 -18.63 -8.75 16.92
C ASP A 50 -17.65 -9.85 17.39
N GLY A 51 -18.13 -11.08 17.51
CA GLY A 51 -17.32 -12.23 17.93
C GLY A 51 -16.14 -12.57 17.02
N ASN A 52 -16.06 -12.00 15.80
CA ASN A 52 -14.94 -12.19 14.88
C ASN A 52 -13.76 -11.28 15.19
N PHE A 53 -13.84 -10.41 16.20
CA PHE A 53 -12.73 -9.54 16.56
C PHE A 53 -11.43 -10.35 16.84
N THR A 54 -11.53 -11.37 17.69
CA THR A 54 -10.37 -12.19 18.10
C THR A 54 -9.76 -12.95 16.92
N THR A 55 -10.59 -13.42 15.99
CA THR A 55 -10.11 -14.09 14.77
C THR A 55 -9.48 -13.10 13.79
N ALA A 56 -10.00 -11.88 13.69
CA ALA A 56 -9.47 -10.83 12.81
C ALA A 56 -8.06 -10.36 13.23
N ILE A 57 -7.78 -10.32 14.53
CA ILE A 57 -6.46 -9.91 15.06
C ILE A 57 -5.56 -11.09 15.47
N ALA A 58 -6.00 -12.33 15.25
CA ALA A 58 -5.31 -13.53 15.67
C ALA A 58 -3.86 -13.55 15.19
N LYS A 59 -2.95 -13.97 16.08
CA LYS A 59 -1.58 -14.26 15.68
C LYS A 59 -1.61 -15.59 14.92
N GLY A 60 -1.08 -15.57 13.70
CA GLY A 60 -0.83 -16.82 13.00
C GLY A 60 0.34 -17.56 13.64
N ASN A 61 0.24 -18.89 13.63
CA ASN A 61 1.33 -19.78 13.97
C ASN A 61 1.33 -20.93 12.97
N ALA A 62 2.16 -20.81 11.94
CA ALA A 62 2.21 -21.78 10.86
C ALA A 62 2.63 -23.19 11.34
N LYS A 63 3.35 -23.29 12.48
CA LYS A 63 3.74 -24.58 13.08
C LYS A 63 2.59 -25.29 13.80
N ARG A 64 1.59 -24.53 14.26
CA ARG A 64 0.39 -25.07 14.96
C ARG A 64 -0.86 -25.09 14.06
N GLY A 65 -0.72 -24.74 12.79
CA GLY A 65 -1.86 -24.59 11.86
C GLY A 65 -2.76 -23.39 12.17
N GLU A 66 -2.35 -22.48 13.05
CA GLU A 66 -3.13 -21.29 13.42
C GLU A 66 -3.04 -20.25 12.29
N VAL A 67 -4.19 -19.89 11.73
CA VAL A 67 -4.28 -18.93 10.63
C VAL A 67 -4.12 -17.52 11.19
N GLN A 68 -3.29 -16.71 10.53
CA GLN A 68 -3.14 -15.30 10.87
C GLN A 68 -4.42 -14.54 10.54
N GLY A 69 -4.89 -13.71 11.48
CA GLY A 69 -6.02 -12.83 11.27
C GLY A 69 -5.77 -11.82 10.16
N GLN A 70 -6.78 -11.56 9.34
CA GLN A 70 -6.66 -10.71 8.14
C GLN A 70 -6.35 -9.25 8.50
N THR A 71 -7.01 -8.69 9.51
CA THR A 71 -6.73 -7.32 9.99
C THR A 71 -5.27 -7.19 10.43
N ARG A 72 -4.75 -8.20 11.14
CA ARG A 72 -3.34 -8.25 11.53
C ARG A 72 -2.43 -8.27 10.32
N GLN A 73 -2.71 -9.13 9.33
CA GLN A 73 -1.91 -9.24 8.12
C GLN A 73 -1.92 -7.95 7.30
N HIS A 74 -3.10 -7.35 7.09
CA HIS A 74 -3.24 -6.09 6.38
C HIS A 74 -2.48 -4.96 7.08
N SER A 75 -2.59 -4.85 8.40
CA SER A 75 -1.88 -3.80 9.16
C SER A 75 -0.35 -3.85 9.01
N VAL A 76 0.21 -5.06 8.85
CA VAL A 76 1.65 -5.25 8.57
C VAL A 76 1.98 -4.76 7.16
N LEU A 77 1.21 -5.23 6.16
CA LEU A 77 1.43 -4.89 4.75
C LEU A 77 1.31 -3.39 4.50
N ILE A 78 0.29 -2.74 5.09
CA ILE A 78 0.08 -1.29 4.98
C ILE A 78 1.30 -0.51 5.49
N ASN A 79 1.88 -0.93 6.63
CA ASN A 79 3.08 -0.32 7.19
C ASN A 79 4.30 -0.51 6.27
N LEU A 80 4.49 -1.73 5.77
CA LEU A 80 5.61 -2.06 4.86
C LEU A 80 5.52 -1.31 3.52
N LEU A 81 4.32 -1.18 2.98
CA LEU A 81 4.03 -0.44 1.75
C LEU A 81 4.14 1.08 1.92
N GLY A 82 4.35 1.56 3.14
CA GLY A 82 4.69 2.95 3.41
C GLY A 82 3.49 3.88 3.51
N VAL A 83 2.29 3.36 3.80
CA VAL A 83 1.13 4.19 4.10
C VAL A 83 1.37 4.87 5.46
N LYS A 84 1.53 6.20 5.45
CA LYS A 84 1.97 6.97 6.62
C LYS A 84 0.82 7.40 7.53
N GLN A 85 -0.42 7.37 7.05
CA GLN A 85 -1.61 7.79 7.78
C GLN A 85 -2.56 6.60 7.96
N LEU A 86 -2.85 6.26 9.20
CA LEU A 86 -3.70 5.13 9.55
C LEU A 86 -4.84 5.63 10.44
N MET A 87 -6.06 5.22 10.11
CA MET A 87 -7.23 5.34 10.98
C MET A 87 -7.88 3.97 11.13
N VAL A 88 -8.48 3.70 12.28
CA VAL A 88 -9.12 2.42 12.60
C VAL A 88 -10.59 2.64 12.87
N GLY A 89 -11.44 1.95 12.11
CA GLY A 89 -12.88 1.92 12.33
C GLY A 89 -13.29 0.63 13.04
N VAL A 90 -13.67 0.73 14.32
CA VAL A 90 -14.30 -0.35 15.07
C VAL A 90 -15.76 -0.43 14.63
N ASN A 91 -15.99 -1.24 13.60
CA ASN A 91 -17.24 -1.36 12.88
C ASN A 91 -18.19 -2.37 13.54
N LYS A 92 -19.48 -2.28 13.19
CA LYS A 92 -20.57 -3.11 13.72
C LYS A 92 -20.83 -2.86 15.21
N MET A 93 -20.70 -1.63 15.68
CA MET A 93 -21.09 -1.29 17.07
C MET A 93 -22.58 -1.55 17.35
N ASP A 94 -23.39 -1.67 16.30
CA ASP A 94 -24.81 -2.04 16.32
C ASP A 94 -25.07 -3.54 16.56
N CYS A 95 -24.06 -4.40 16.45
CA CYS A 95 -24.26 -5.84 16.67
C CYS A 95 -24.60 -6.14 18.13
N GLU A 96 -25.29 -7.26 18.38
CA GLU A 96 -25.73 -7.66 19.72
C GLU A 96 -24.58 -7.73 20.74
N ALA A 97 -23.41 -8.22 20.31
CA ALA A 97 -22.23 -8.34 21.17
C ALA A 97 -21.68 -6.98 21.63
N ALA A 98 -21.74 -5.96 20.77
CA ALA A 98 -21.26 -4.62 21.09
C ALA A 98 -22.36 -3.77 21.74
N GLY A 99 -23.58 -3.78 21.18
CA GLY A 99 -24.74 -3.07 21.69
C GLY A 99 -24.48 -1.58 21.95
N TYR A 100 -23.63 -0.94 21.14
CA TYR A 100 -23.12 0.42 21.32
C TYR A 100 -22.45 0.69 22.69
N LYS A 101 -21.99 -0.35 23.38
CA LYS A 101 -21.40 -0.23 24.73
C LYS A 101 -19.95 0.25 24.68
N GLU A 102 -19.64 1.24 25.52
CA GLU A 102 -18.28 1.78 25.68
C GLU A 102 -17.27 0.70 26.06
N ALA A 103 -17.61 -0.18 27.01
CA ALA A 103 -16.71 -1.21 27.50
C ALA A 103 -16.16 -2.10 26.37
N ARG A 104 -17.02 -2.48 25.42
CA ARG A 104 -16.60 -3.30 24.26
C ARG A 104 -15.70 -2.54 23.32
N PHE A 105 -15.98 -1.26 23.07
CA PHE A 105 -15.12 -0.41 22.24
C PHE A 105 -13.74 -0.22 22.89
N VAL A 106 -13.68 0.06 24.19
CA VAL A 106 -12.43 0.25 24.93
C VAL A 106 -11.56 -0.99 24.88
N GLU A 107 -12.13 -2.17 25.10
CA GLU A 107 -11.45 -3.46 24.96
C GLU A 107 -10.80 -3.60 23.56
N ILE A 108 -11.60 -3.42 22.50
CA ILE A 108 -11.13 -3.54 21.12
C ILE A 108 -10.06 -2.51 20.80
N ARG A 109 -10.25 -1.26 21.22
CA ARG A 109 -9.32 -0.14 21.00
C ARG A 109 -7.95 -0.47 21.58
N ASP A 110 -7.91 -0.93 22.83
CA ASP A 110 -6.67 -1.18 23.54
C ASP A 110 -5.94 -2.40 22.97
N GLU A 111 -6.68 -3.45 22.62
CA GLU A 111 -6.11 -4.62 21.93
C GLU A 111 -5.60 -4.27 20.52
N MET A 112 -6.31 -3.44 19.77
CA MET A 112 -5.87 -2.95 18.46
C MET A 112 -4.61 -2.10 18.57
N ALA A 113 -4.55 -1.17 19.52
CA ALA A 113 -3.35 -0.35 19.76
C ALA A 113 -2.14 -1.23 20.12
N HIS A 114 -2.34 -2.24 20.97
CA HIS A 114 -1.29 -3.21 21.30
C HIS A 114 -0.84 -4.04 20.10
N MET A 115 -1.80 -4.49 19.29
CA MET A 115 -1.53 -5.26 18.07
C MET A 115 -0.72 -4.44 17.08
N LEU A 116 -1.11 -3.19 16.80
CA LEU A 116 -0.43 -2.27 15.89
C LEU A 116 1.04 -2.04 16.30
N LYS A 117 1.29 -1.79 17.59
CA LYS A 117 2.66 -1.66 18.14
C LYS A 117 3.47 -2.95 17.94
N LYS A 118 2.85 -4.12 18.13
CA LYS A 118 3.53 -5.42 17.96
C LYS A 118 3.86 -5.77 16.51
N VAL A 119 3.09 -5.30 15.54
CA VAL A 119 3.35 -5.56 14.12
C VAL A 119 4.36 -4.60 13.50
N GLY A 120 4.78 -3.56 14.24
CA GLY A 120 5.86 -2.65 13.82
C GLY A 120 5.44 -1.20 13.58
N TRP A 121 4.19 -0.82 13.87
CA TRP A 121 3.84 0.61 13.89
C TRP A 121 4.57 1.31 15.03
N LYS A 122 5.11 2.49 14.76
CA LYS A 122 5.81 3.29 15.77
C LYS A 122 4.84 3.63 16.90
N LYS A 123 5.32 3.52 18.15
CA LYS A 123 4.51 3.79 19.35
C LYS A 123 3.85 5.17 19.28
N ASP A 124 4.60 6.21 18.91
CA ASP A 124 4.07 7.57 18.81
C ASP A 124 2.98 7.71 17.74
N VAL A 125 3.08 6.97 16.64
CA VAL A 125 2.04 6.97 15.59
C VAL A 125 0.77 6.34 16.12
N VAL A 126 0.85 5.21 16.82
CA VAL A 126 -0.31 4.53 17.38
C VAL A 126 -0.96 5.35 18.50
N ASP A 127 -0.16 5.95 19.37
CA ASP A 127 -0.66 6.65 20.57
C ASP A 127 -1.17 8.06 20.29
N LYS A 128 -0.64 8.75 19.27
CA LYS A 128 -0.95 10.15 19.00
C LYS A 128 -1.54 10.42 17.63
N SER A 129 -1.27 9.57 16.64
CA SER A 129 -1.57 9.86 15.21
C SER A 129 -2.36 8.74 14.54
N CYS A 130 -3.14 7.97 15.30
CA CYS A 130 -3.97 6.89 14.80
C CYS A 130 -5.36 6.96 15.45
N PRO A 131 -6.33 7.68 14.86
CA PRO A 131 -7.68 7.71 15.41
C PRO A 131 -8.31 6.31 15.34
N ILE A 132 -8.75 5.80 16.49
CA ILE A 132 -9.53 4.57 16.62
C ILE A 132 -10.96 4.96 17.00
N MET A 133 -11.93 4.72 16.12
CA MET A 133 -13.28 5.25 16.25
C MET A 133 -14.34 4.14 16.28
N PRO A 134 -15.37 4.26 17.13
CA PRO A 134 -16.52 3.37 17.10
C PRO A 134 -17.47 3.78 15.96
N ILE A 135 -17.82 2.87 15.06
CA ILE A 135 -18.70 3.14 13.92
C ILE A 135 -19.72 2.02 13.68
N SER A 136 -20.82 2.35 13.00
CA SER A 136 -21.65 1.36 12.32
C SER A 136 -21.77 1.73 10.85
N GLY A 137 -21.12 0.95 9.99
CA GLY A 137 -21.22 1.10 8.55
C GLY A 137 -22.65 0.89 8.03
N TRP A 138 -23.41 0.00 8.68
CA TRP A 138 -24.78 -0.33 8.27
C TRP A 138 -25.80 0.73 8.70
N MET A 139 -25.70 1.21 9.93
CA MET A 139 -26.63 2.21 10.48
C MET A 139 -26.20 3.65 10.18
N GLY A 140 -24.96 3.87 9.73
CA GLY A 140 -24.41 5.19 9.43
C GLY A 140 -23.83 5.94 10.64
N ASP A 141 -23.80 5.30 11.82
CA ASP A 141 -23.33 5.91 13.06
C ASP A 141 -21.83 6.26 12.99
N ASN A 142 -21.50 7.52 13.32
CA ASN A 142 -20.15 8.11 13.32
C ASN A 142 -19.42 8.11 11.96
N LEU A 143 -20.14 7.89 10.84
CA LEU A 143 -19.54 8.04 9.50
C LEU A 143 -19.46 9.52 9.09
N ILE A 144 -20.61 10.18 9.05
CA ILE A 144 -20.77 11.59 8.64
C ILE A 144 -21.25 12.45 9.81
N LYS A 145 -22.13 11.89 10.65
CA LYS A 145 -22.70 12.56 11.82
C LYS A 145 -22.40 11.74 13.07
N LYS A 146 -22.26 12.44 14.19
CA LYS A 146 -22.09 11.82 15.50
C LYS A 146 -23.34 11.01 15.87
N SER A 147 -23.14 9.82 16.40
CA SER A 147 -24.20 8.93 16.86
C SER A 147 -24.81 9.40 18.18
N GLU A 148 -26.14 9.40 18.25
CA GLU A 148 -26.87 9.62 19.51
C GLU A 148 -26.87 8.37 20.41
N LYS A 149 -26.63 7.19 19.84
CA LYS A 149 -26.61 5.90 20.56
C LYS A 149 -25.31 5.67 21.34
N MET A 150 -24.28 6.45 21.05
CA MET A 150 -22.97 6.39 21.71
C MET A 150 -22.67 7.73 22.39
N ALA A 151 -23.55 8.18 23.29
CA ALA A 151 -23.37 9.45 24.01
C ALA A 151 -22.07 9.54 24.83
N TRP A 152 -21.48 8.38 25.18
CA TRP A 152 -20.17 8.25 25.81
C TRP A 152 -19.01 8.59 24.88
N TRP A 153 -19.17 8.48 23.55
CA TRP A 153 -18.14 8.83 22.58
C TRP A 153 -17.98 10.36 22.51
N LYS A 154 -16.84 10.85 22.98
CA LYS A 154 -16.51 12.29 23.01
C LYS A 154 -15.57 12.72 21.88
N GLY A 155 -15.33 11.86 20.90
CA GLY A 155 -14.28 12.08 19.92
C GLY A 155 -12.89 11.77 20.48
N VAL A 156 -11.86 12.00 19.68
CA VAL A 156 -10.46 11.82 20.06
C VAL A 156 -9.61 12.94 19.47
N ASP A 157 -8.65 13.43 20.24
CA ASP A 157 -7.63 14.35 19.75
C ASP A 157 -6.48 13.55 19.13
N VAL A 158 -6.11 13.91 17.90
CA VAL A 158 -5.04 13.25 17.16
C VAL A 158 -4.10 14.28 16.54
N VAL A 159 -2.83 13.91 16.47
CA VAL A 159 -1.77 14.69 15.83
C VAL A 159 -1.66 14.28 14.36
N ALA A 160 -2.00 15.21 13.46
CA ALA A 160 -1.88 15.03 12.02
C ALA A 160 -0.41 15.09 11.54
N GLN A 161 -0.16 14.78 10.26
CA GLN A 161 1.20 14.76 9.71
C GLN A 161 1.93 16.11 9.76
N ASP A 162 1.19 17.20 9.64
CA ASP A 162 1.70 18.58 9.75
C ASP A 162 1.96 18.99 11.21
N LYS A 163 1.85 18.05 12.16
CA LYS A 163 1.98 18.23 13.62
C LYS A 163 0.87 19.05 14.26
N SER A 164 -0.18 19.42 13.52
CA SER A 164 -1.37 20.01 14.12
C SER A 164 -2.13 18.98 14.95
N THR A 165 -2.71 19.41 16.08
CA THR A 165 -3.63 18.58 16.86
C THR A 165 -5.05 18.91 16.42
N VAL A 166 -5.83 17.88 16.08
CA VAL A 166 -7.20 18.02 15.61
C VAL A 166 -8.12 17.09 16.40
N HIS A 167 -9.32 17.58 16.69
CA HIS A 167 -10.38 16.79 17.30
C HIS A 167 -11.23 16.13 16.23
N VAL A 168 -11.46 14.81 16.34
CA VAL A 168 -12.27 14.05 15.38
C VAL A 168 -13.37 13.25 16.10
N ASP A 169 -14.62 13.45 15.67
CA ASP A 169 -15.78 12.69 16.15
C ASP A 169 -16.20 11.59 15.17
N THR A 170 -15.99 11.82 13.88
CA THR A 170 -16.50 10.97 12.78
C THR A 170 -15.41 10.57 11.79
N VAL A 171 -15.73 9.60 10.92
CA VAL A 171 -14.86 9.25 9.78
C VAL A 171 -14.68 10.44 8.85
N LEU A 172 -15.73 11.23 8.61
CA LEU A 172 -15.63 12.45 7.83
C LEU A 172 -14.67 13.47 8.46
N ASP A 173 -14.71 13.65 9.79
CA ASP A 173 -13.75 14.51 10.48
C ASP A 173 -12.31 14.02 10.30
N CYS A 174 -12.08 12.71 10.35
CA CYS A 174 -10.76 12.16 10.07
C CYS A 174 -10.29 12.52 8.66
N LEU A 175 -11.16 12.32 7.65
CA LEU A 175 -10.85 12.62 6.25
C LEU A 175 -10.66 14.12 6.00
N GLN A 176 -11.32 14.99 6.77
CA GLN A 176 -11.24 16.44 6.58
C GLN A 176 -10.11 17.10 7.37
N LYS A 177 -9.95 16.72 8.64
CA LYS A 177 -9.11 17.43 9.60
C LYS A 177 -7.77 16.71 9.83
N PHE A 178 -7.80 15.39 9.97
CA PHE A 178 -6.63 14.58 10.31
C PHE A 178 -5.78 14.24 9.09
N VAL A 179 -6.41 13.79 8.01
CA VAL A 179 -5.68 13.43 6.78
C VAL A 179 -5.08 14.68 6.16
N LYS A 180 -3.77 14.64 5.91
CA LYS A 180 -3.04 15.67 5.17
C LYS A 180 -2.49 15.06 3.87
N PRO A 181 -2.54 15.77 2.74
CA PRO A 181 -1.83 15.35 1.55
C PRO A 181 -0.35 15.16 1.89
N PRO A 182 0.27 14.02 1.52
CA PRO A 182 1.69 13.83 1.75
C PRO A 182 2.49 14.86 0.96
N ALA A 183 3.68 15.21 1.45
CA ALA A 183 4.59 16.06 0.71
C ALA A 183 4.91 15.43 -0.65
N ARG A 184 4.55 16.15 -1.72
CA ARG A 184 4.82 15.76 -3.11
C ARG A 184 6.14 16.42 -3.52
N ASP A 185 7.16 15.61 -3.75
CA ASP A 185 8.42 16.02 -4.35
C ASP A 185 8.40 15.77 -5.86
N SER A 186 7.96 16.80 -6.59
CA SER A 186 7.93 16.79 -8.06
C SER A 186 9.29 17.03 -8.71
N SER A 187 10.36 17.26 -7.94
CA SER A 187 11.71 17.50 -8.50
C SER A 187 12.38 16.23 -9.02
N GLY A 188 11.91 15.07 -8.55
CA GLY A 188 12.40 13.78 -8.99
C GLY A 188 12.00 13.45 -10.43
N LYS A 189 12.72 12.50 -11.02
CA LYS A 189 12.46 12.06 -12.40
C LYS A 189 11.12 11.31 -12.49
N MET A 190 10.46 11.41 -13.65
CA MET A 190 9.15 10.79 -13.86
C MET A 190 9.20 9.26 -13.67
N ARG A 191 8.37 8.74 -12.76
CA ARG A 191 8.18 7.30 -12.53
C ARG A 191 6.68 7.01 -12.49
N VAL A 192 6.17 6.21 -13.42
CA VAL A 192 4.75 5.82 -13.43
C VAL A 192 4.63 4.31 -13.62
N PRO A 193 4.50 3.53 -12.52
CA PRO A 193 4.15 2.11 -12.59
C PRO A 193 2.76 1.94 -13.19
N LEU A 194 2.66 1.12 -14.23
CA LEU A 194 1.41 0.88 -14.94
C LEU A 194 0.54 -0.12 -14.17
N SER A 195 -0.70 0.28 -13.87
CA SER A 195 -1.74 -0.56 -13.29
C SER A 195 -2.66 -1.20 -14.34
N GLY A 196 -2.71 -0.63 -15.56
CA GLY A 196 -3.60 -1.09 -16.62
C GLY A 196 -3.11 -0.73 -18.01
N VAL A 197 -3.41 -1.60 -18.97
CA VAL A 197 -3.11 -1.43 -20.39
C VAL A 197 -4.36 -1.83 -21.16
N TYR A 198 -5.01 -0.86 -21.81
CA TYR A 198 -6.31 -1.03 -22.43
C TYR A 198 -6.28 -0.58 -23.89
N LYS A 199 -7.06 -1.25 -24.73
CA LYS A 199 -7.29 -0.82 -26.11
C LYS A 199 -8.74 -0.37 -26.24
N ILE A 200 -8.95 0.94 -26.32
CA ILE A 200 -10.27 1.56 -26.35
C ILE A 200 -10.63 1.89 -27.81
N LYS A 201 -11.78 1.38 -28.28
CA LYS A 201 -12.27 1.66 -29.63
C LYS A 201 -12.46 3.17 -29.83
N GLY A 202 -11.87 3.74 -30.87
CA GLY A 202 -11.96 5.17 -31.19
C GLY A 202 -10.92 6.06 -30.51
N VAL A 203 -10.31 5.62 -29.41
CA VAL A 203 -9.26 6.37 -28.67
C VAL A 203 -7.86 5.79 -28.93
N GLY A 204 -7.75 4.46 -28.99
CA GLY A 204 -6.48 3.76 -29.16
C GLY A 204 -5.99 3.14 -27.85
N ASP A 205 -4.67 3.11 -27.67
CA ASP A 205 -4.05 2.50 -26.50
C ASP A 205 -4.07 3.47 -25.31
N VAL A 206 -4.64 3.02 -24.20
CA VAL A 206 -4.78 3.79 -22.96
C VAL A 206 -4.08 3.03 -21.84
N LEU A 207 -3.08 3.68 -21.23
CA LEU A 207 -2.32 3.15 -20.12
C LEU A 207 -2.77 3.84 -18.84
N THR A 208 -2.96 3.09 -17.75
CA THR A 208 -3.29 3.67 -16.44
C THR A 208 -2.17 3.42 -15.44
N GLY A 209 -1.97 4.36 -14.53
CA GLY A 209 -0.98 4.24 -13.47
C GLY A 209 -1.03 5.41 -12.49
N ARG A 210 -0.31 5.27 -11.38
CA ARG A 210 -0.10 6.34 -10.41
C ARG A 210 1.23 7.01 -10.69
N VAL A 211 1.26 8.34 -10.71
CA VAL A 211 2.52 9.10 -10.81
C VAL A 211 3.26 8.98 -9.48
N GLU A 212 4.33 8.20 -9.43
CA GLU A 212 5.10 7.99 -8.20
C GLU A 212 6.11 9.09 -7.93
N GLN A 213 6.60 9.73 -8.98
CA GLN A 213 7.59 10.79 -8.92
C GLN A 213 7.54 11.59 -10.22
N GLY A 214 7.92 12.87 -10.15
CA GLY A 214 7.91 13.80 -11.28
C GLY A 214 6.51 14.18 -11.74
N ALA A 215 6.40 14.58 -13.00
CA ALA A 215 5.15 14.96 -13.64
C ALA A 215 5.03 14.30 -15.02
N VAL A 216 3.78 14.12 -15.46
CA VAL A 216 3.41 13.54 -16.75
C VAL A 216 2.69 14.61 -17.56
N LYS A 217 3.12 14.85 -18.80
CA LYS A 217 2.52 15.87 -19.68
C LYS A 217 2.17 15.29 -21.05
N PRO A 218 1.07 15.75 -21.67
CA PRO A 218 0.85 15.53 -23.10
C PRO A 218 2.08 16.00 -23.91
N GLY A 219 2.51 15.17 -24.84
CA GLY A 219 3.69 15.42 -25.68
C GLY A 219 4.97 14.72 -25.21
N ASP A 220 5.03 14.21 -23.98
CA ASP A 220 6.21 13.52 -23.48
C ASP A 220 6.51 12.24 -24.26
N GLU A 221 7.77 12.08 -24.67
CA GLU A 221 8.27 10.82 -25.22
C GLU A 221 8.68 9.91 -24.07
N CYS A 222 8.12 8.70 -24.04
CA CYS A 222 8.26 7.76 -22.94
C CYS A 222 8.78 6.41 -23.42
N MET A 223 9.35 5.66 -22.47
CA MET A 223 9.70 4.25 -22.62
C MET A 223 9.19 3.45 -21.41
N PHE A 224 8.97 2.16 -21.62
CA PHE A 224 8.32 1.29 -20.65
C PHE A 224 9.25 0.17 -20.22
N LEU A 225 9.74 0.23 -18.99
CA LEU A 225 10.69 -0.74 -18.45
C LEU A 225 9.95 -1.77 -17.57
N PRO A 226 10.28 -3.06 -17.60
CA PRO A 226 11.39 -3.65 -18.32
C PRO A 226 11.09 -4.05 -19.77
N THR A 227 9.86 -3.92 -20.29
CA THR A 227 9.52 -4.36 -21.68
C THR A 227 10.43 -3.76 -22.76
N HIS A 228 10.88 -2.52 -22.59
CA HIS A 228 11.92 -1.89 -23.39
C HIS A 228 13.31 -2.49 -23.10
N SER A 229 14.04 -2.85 -24.14
CA SER A 229 15.49 -3.08 -24.12
C SER A 229 16.17 -2.38 -25.29
N THR A 230 17.51 -2.31 -25.23
CA THR A 230 18.36 -1.87 -26.34
C THR A 230 18.09 -2.63 -27.64
N SER A 231 17.73 -3.92 -27.55
CA SER A 231 17.40 -4.77 -28.70
C SER A 231 15.93 -4.70 -29.14
N THR A 232 15.03 -4.26 -28.27
CA THR A 232 13.59 -4.37 -28.48
C THR A 232 12.91 -3.15 -27.88
N ALA A 233 12.63 -2.18 -28.74
CA ALA A 233 12.03 -0.93 -28.31
C ALA A 233 10.62 -1.17 -27.76
N CYS A 234 10.32 -0.50 -26.66
CA CYS A 234 8.97 -0.23 -26.17
C CYS A 234 8.91 1.23 -25.78
N THR A 235 8.57 2.08 -26.76
CA THR A 235 8.51 3.54 -26.64
C THR A 235 7.18 4.05 -27.16
N GLY A 236 6.76 5.21 -26.69
CA GLY A 236 5.56 5.88 -27.19
C GLY A 236 5.58 7.37 -26.86
N LYS A 237 4.58 8.09 -27.35
CA LYS A 237 4.38 9.51 -27.06
C LYS A 237 3.01 9.71 -26.43
N ILE A 238 2.96 10.41 -25.30
CA ILE A 238 1.71 10.72 -24.62
C ILE A 238 0.94 11.73 -25.46
N PHE A 239 -0.31 11.41 -25.79
CA PHE A 239 -1.19 12.28 -26.57
C PHE A 239 -2.14 13.08 -25.68
N THR A 240 -2.79 12.41 -24.72
CA THR A 240 -3.62 13.04 -23.69
C THR A 240 -3.35 12.40 -22.34
N VAL A 241 -3.56 13.19 -21.29
CA VAL A 241 -3.57 12.74 -19.91
C VAL A 241 -4.94 13.06 -19.34
N GLU A 242 -5.56 12.07 -18.71
CA GLU A 242 -6.90 12.15 -18.14
C GLU A 242 -6.86 11.77 -16.66
N MET A 243 -7.56 12.57 -15.85
CA MET A 243 -7.90 12.27 -14.46
C MET A 243 -9.41 12.33 -14.33
N HIS A 244 -10.04 11.27 -13.84
CA HIS A 244 -11.50 11.22 -13.64
C HIS A 244 -12.31 11.57 -14.90
N HIS A 245 -11.91 11.02 -16.05
CA HIS A 245 -12.52 11.28 -17.37
C HIS A 245 -12.48 12.74 -17.84
N LYS A 246 -11.55 13.54 -17.30
CA LYS A 246 -11.29 14.90 -17.73
C LYS A 246 -9.85 15.03 -18.18
N ASN A 247 -9.64 15.68 -19.33
CA ASN A 247 -8.31 16.01 -19.80
C ASN A 247 -7.63 17.00 -18.86
N VAL A 248 -6.36 16.77 -18.56
CA VAL A 248 -5.53 17.64 -17.73
C VAL A 248 -4.26 18.03 -18.48
N PRO A 249 -3.75 19.26 -18.27
CA PRO A 249 -2.53 19.73 -18.93
C PRO A 249 -1.26 19.05 -18.39
N GLU A 250 -1.30 18.58 -17.14
CA GLU A 250 -0.26 17.80 -16.50
C GLU A 250 -0.86 16.97 -15.35
N ALA A 251 -0.18 15.90 -14.98
CA ALA A 251 -0.44 15.15 -13.77
C ALA A 251 0.82 15.05 -12.92
N ASN A 252 0.68 15.22 -11.62
CA ASN A 252 1.78 15.34 -10.68
C ASN A 252 1.86 14.12 -9.76
N GLN A 253 2.95 14.01 -9.00
CA GLN A 253 3.13 12.92 -8.03
C GLN A 253 1.87 12.71 -7.17
N GLY A 254 1.45 11.45 -7.03
CA GLY A 254 0.28 11.03 -6.28
C GLY A 254 -0.99 10.87 -7.12
N ASP A 255 -1.04 11.46 -8.31
CA ASP A 255 -2.22 11.43 -9.17
C ASP A 255 -2.36 10.07 -9.86
N ASN A 256 -3.59 9.55 -9.91
CA ASN A 256 -3.95 8.36 -10.68
C ASN A 256 -4.47 8.80 -12.05
N VAL A 257 -3.79 8.38 -13.11
CA VAL A 257 -4.04 8.91 -14.45
C VAL A 257 -4.32 7.82 -15.48
N GLY A 258 -5.15 8.16 -16.46
CA GLY A 258 -5.25 7.46 -17.74
C GLY A 258 -4.51 8.26 -18.81
N MET A 259 -3.71 7.60 -19.63
CA MET A 259 -2.87 8.25 -20.65
C MET A 259 -3.12 7.59 -21.99
N ASN A 260 -3.56 8.36 -22.98
CA ASN A 260 -3.58 7.88 -24.36
C ASN A 260 -2.16 7.97 -24.92
N VAL A 261 -1.59 6.83 -25.33
CA VAL A 261 -0.21 6.77 -25.81
C VAL A 261 -0.19 6.31 -27.27
N LYS A 262 0.51 7.07 -28.11
CA LYS A 262 0.67 6.79 -29.55
C LYS A 262 2.05 6.24 -29.85
N GLY A 263 2.16 5.49 -30.94
CA GLY A 263 3.43 4.95 -31.43
C GLY A 263 3.94 3.72 -30.67
N LEU A 264 3.09 3.07 -29.86
CA LEU A 264 3.46 1.84 -29.19
C LEU A 264 3.66 0.69 -30.19
N PRO A 265 4.70 -0.14 -30.02
CA PRO A 265 4.96 -1.26 -30.91
C PRO A 265 4.00 -2.42 -30.63
N LYS A 266 3.24 -2.85 -31.66
CA LYS A 266 2.22 -3.90 -31.53
C LYS A 266 2.78 -5.23 -31.01
N ASP A 267 4.00 -5.57 -31.42
CA ASP A 267 4.65 -6.84 -31.08
C ASP A 267 5.34 -6.81 -29.71
N ASN A 268 5.52 -5.61 -29.11
CA ASN A 268 6.17 -5.44 -27.82
C ASN A 268 5.46 -4.38 -26.96
N MET A 269 4.14 -4.53 -26.83
CA MET A 269 3.30 -3.61 -26.07
C MET A 269 3.70 -3.55 -24.58
N PRO A 270 3.55 -2.38 -23.93
CA PRO A 270 3.70 -2.24 -22.48
C PRO A 270 2.77 -3.21 -21.74
N ARG A 271 3.18 -3.60 -20.53
CA ARG A 271 2.46 -4.55 -19.68
C ARG A 271 2.16 -3.92 -18.32
N VAL A 272 1.12 -4.43 -17.65
CA VAL A 272 0.90 -4.12 -16.23
C VAL A 272 2.14 -4.54 -15.44
N GLY A 273 2.64 -3.63 -14.60
CA GLY A 273 3.90 -3.80 -13.89
C GLY A 273 5.11 -3.17 -14.57
N ASP A 274 5.01 -2.72 -15.82
CA ASP A 274 6.05 -1.84 -16.38
C ASP A 274 6.04 -0.48 -15.67
N VAL A 275 7.20 0.15 -15.58
CA VAL A 275 7.41 1.53 -15.16
C VAL A 275 7.63 2.37 -16.40
N MET A 276 6.73 3.32 -16.62
CA MET A 276 6.90 4.37 -17.63
C MET A 276 7.87 5.43 -17.09
N VAL A 277 8.88 5.74 -17.91
CA VAL A 277 9.87 6.80 -17.69
C VAL A 277 9.99 7.64 -18.95
N LEU A 278 10.54 8.85 -18.81
CA LEU A 278 10.86 9.67 -19.97
C LEU A 278 11.93 8.96 -20.80
N LYS A 279 11.81 9.00 -22.12
CA LYS A 279 12.76 8.36 -23.04
C LYS A 279 14.17 8.92 -22.90
N SER A 280 14.30 10.17 -22.47
CA SER A 280 15.59 10.81 -22.17
C SER A 280 16.20 10.37 -20.85
N ASP A 281 15.47 9.64 -20.00
CA ASP A 281 15.96 9.20 -18.71
C ASP A 281 16.69 7.86 -18.78
N THR A 282 17.99 7.91 -18.50
CA THR A 282 18.88 6.74 -18.47
C THR A 282 19.18 6.24 -17.05
N SER A 283 18.60 6.86 -16.01
CA SER A 283 18.90 6.51 -14.62
C SER A 283 18.18 5.28 -14.09
N LEU A 284 17.11 4.82 -14.76
CA LEU A 284 16.41 3.59 -14.41
C LEU A 284 16.63 2.55 -15.50
N SER A 285 16.88 1.31 -15.10
CA SER A 285 17.11 0.20 -16.01
C SER A 285 16.63 -1.12 -15.39
N ARG A 286 16.74 -2.21 -16.15
CA ARG A 286 16.42 -3.55 -15.66
C ARG A 286 17.37 -3.90 -14.50
N THR A 287 16.81 -4.36 -13.40
CA THR A 287 17.56 -4.72 -12.20
C THR A 287 18.18 -6.12 -12.35
N ALA A 288 19.50 -6.22 -12.30
CA ALA A 288 20.22 -7.50 -12.31
C ALA A 288 20.21 -8.16 -10.92
N ASP A 289 20.48 -7.36 -9.88
CA ASP A 289 20.32 -7.71 -8.49
C ASP A 289 19.99 -6.46 -7.67
N PHE A 290 19.45 -6.66 -6.47
CA PHE A 290 19.24 -5.59 -5.51
C PHE A 290 19.39 -6.11 -4.08
N THR A 291 19.90 -5.26 -3.20
CA THR A 291 19.91 -5.54 -1.76
C THR A 291 18.72 -4.83 -1.11
N SER A 292 17.94 -5.55 -0.32
CA SER A 292 16.84 -4.96 0.45
C SER A 292 16.86 -5.38 1.91
N THR A 293 16.40 -4.48 2.78
CA THR A 293 16.11 -4.80 4.17
C THR A 293 14.74 -5.43 4.25
N VAL A 294 14.69 -6.69 4.66
CA VAL A 294 13.46 -7.47 4.77
C VAL A 294 13.13 -7.74 6.23
N GLN A 295 11.84 -7.84 6.52
CA GLN A 295 11.32 -8.39 7.77
C GLN A 295 10.54 -9.64 7.44
N VAL A 296 11.00 -10.80 7.93
CA VAL A 296 10.32 -12.06 7.67
C VAL A 296 9.07 -12.11 8.55
N LEU A 297 7.91 -12.19 7.90
CA LEU A 297 6.62 -12.34 8.59
C LEU A 297 6.42 -13.79 9.05
N ASN A 298 5.17 -14.19 9.29
CA ASN A 298 4.88 -15.55 9.73
C ASN A 298 5.16 -16.56 8.61
N HIS A 299 6.28 -17.28 8.71
CA HIS A 299 6.70 -18.32 7.78
C HIS A 299 7.04 -19.60 8.57
N PRO A 300 6.59 -20.80 8.13
CA PRO A 300 6.75 -22.04 8.91
C PRO A 300 8.19 -22.52 9.04
N GLY A 301 9.04 -22.21 8.06
CA GLY A 301 10.43 -22.63 8.00
C GLY A 301 11.42 -21.47 8.02
N GLU A 302 12.69 -21.81 7.84
CA GLU A 302 13.77 -20.84 7.65
C GLU A 302 14.00 -20.61 6.16
N LEU A 303 14.26 -19.36 5.79
CA LEU A 303 14.61 -18.97 4.43
C LEU A 303 16.13 -18.99 4.30
N LYS A 304 16.63 -19.67 3.27
CA LYS A 304 18.05 -19.81 2.97
C LYS A 304 18.36 -19.25 1.59
N ALA A 305 19.64 -18.99 1.32
CA ALA A 305 20.09 -18.70 -0.03
C ALA A 305 19.62 -19.81 -0.99
N GLY A 306 19.15 -19.40 -2.17
CA GLY A 306 18.49 -20.26 -3.16
C GLY A 306 16.96 -20.26 -3.08
N TYR A 307 16.34 -19.73 -2.02
CA TYR A 307 14.88 -19.57 -1.98
C TYR A 307 14.42 -18.56 -3.04
N CYS A 308 13.37 -18.89 -3.79
CA CYS A 308 12.87 -18.09 -4.90
C CYS A 308 11.42 -17.58 -4.67
N PRO A 309 11.20 -16.57 -3.81
CA PRO A 309 9.88 -15.98 -3.64
C PRO A 309 9.46 -15.14 -4.85
N ILE A 310 8.18 -14.80 -4.89
CA ILE A 310 7.66 -13.75 -5.79
C ILE A 310 7.74 -12.43 -5.03
N ALA A 311 8.54 -11.48 -5.54
CA ALA A 311 8.57 -10.12 -5.04
C ALA A 311 7.51 -9.28 -5.74
N PHE A 312 6.83 -8.42 -4.98
CA PHE A 312 5.91 -7.41 -5.50
C PHE A 312 6.47 -6.02 -5.23
N VAL A 313 6.55 -5.17 -6.27
CA VAL A 313 6.91 -3.76 -6.14
C VAL A 313 5.90 -2.95 -6.95
N ARG A 314 5.08 -2.14 -6.26
CA ARG A 314 3.94 -1.44 -6.87
C ARG A 314 3.03 -2.43 -7.63
N THR A 315 2.89 -2.25 -8.94
CA THR A 315 2.09 -3.10 -9.84
C THR A 315 2.93 -4.21 -10.48
N SER A 316 4.25 -4.18 -10.29
CA SER A 316 5.19 -5.15 -10.84
C SER A 316 5.35 -6.36 -9.93
N ARG A 317 5.67 -7.50 -10.54
CA ARG A 317 6.02 -8.74 -9.82
C ARG A 317 7.07 -9.52 -10.58
N SER A 318 7.97 -10.17 -9.87
CA SER A 318 8.94 -11.09 -10.46
C SER A 318 9.32 -12.16 -9.45
N ALA A 319 9.58 -13.38 -9.93
CA ALA A 319 10.27 -14.37 -9.10
C ALA A 319 11.69 -13.86 -8.86
N VAL A 320 12.11 -13.76 -7.61
CA VAL A 320 13.45 -13.29 -7.23
C VAL A 320 14.15 -14.40 -6.47
N LYS A 321 15.39 -14.72 -6.83
CA LYS A 321 16.22 -15.66 -6.09
C LYS A 321 16.93 -14.92 -4.96
N MET A 322 16.79 -15.39 -3.72
CA MET A 322 17.63 -14.97 -2.61
C MET A 322 19.04 -15.50 -2.84
N SER A 323 19.98 -14.65 -3.24
CA SER A 323 21.36 -15.06 -3.51
C SER A 323 22.20 -15.08 -2.23
N GLU A 324 22.00 -14.10 -1.36
CA GLU A 324 22.82 -13.90 -0.16
C GLU A 324 22.00 -13.26 0.95
N ILE A 325 22.26 -13.65 2.20
CA ILE A 325 21.80 -12.92 3.39
C ILE A 325 23.01 -12.23 3.98
N LYS A 326 23.08 -10.90 3.87
CA LYS A 326 24.23 -10.09 4.31
C LYS A 326 24.30 -10.02 5.83
N TRP A 327 23.17 -9.77 6.47
CA TRP A 327 23.06 -9.79 7.92
C TRP A 327 21.65 -10.11 8.36
N LYS A 328 21.49 -10.61 9.58
CA LYS A 328 20.19 -10.73 10.27
C LYS A 328 20.23 -10.17 11.68
N MET A 329 19.06 -9.81 12.19
CA MET A 329 18.84 -9.30 13.52
C MET A 329 17.48 -9.78 14.01
N GLY A 330 17.41 -10.30 15.22
CA GLY A 330 16.17 -10.77 15.83
C GLY A 330 16.36 -11.21 17.27
N LYS A 331 15.37 -11.91 17.81
CA LYS A 331 15.43 -12.41 19.19
C LYS A 331 16.58 -13.38 19.42
N GLU A 332 16.91 -14.21 18.45
CA GLU A 332 18.01 -15.19 18.57
C GLU A 332 19.39 -14.55 18.55
N THR A 333 19.53 -13.42 17.86
CA THR A 333 20.79 -12.67 17.87
C THR A 333 20.85 -11.70 19.05
N GLY A 334 19.92 -11.78 20.02
CA GLY A 334 19.83 -10.83 21.13
C GLY A 334 19.58 -9.39 20.68
N GLY A 335 19.02 -9.18 19.48
CA GLY A 335 18.86 -7.86 18.88
C GLY A 335 20.14 -7.28 18.27
N GLN A 336 21.23 -8.04 18.20
CA GLN A 336 22.47 -7.63 17.52
C GLN A 336 22.46 -8.06 16.05
N LYS A 337 23.25 -7.39 15.22
CA LYS A 337 23.46 -7.80 13.83
C LYS A 337 24.42 -9.00 13.79
N ALA A 338 23.94 -10.11 13.24
CA ALA A 338 24.76 -11.25 12.87
C ALA A 338 25.05 -11.17 11.37
N GLU A 339 26.33 -11.06 11.01
CA GLU A 339 26.79 -11.00 9.63
C GLU A 339 26.77 -12.39 8.96
N SER A 340 26.52 -12.41 7.65
CA SER A 340 26.52 -13.58 6.77
C SER A 340 25.81 -14.83 7.33
N PRO A 341 24.57 -14.73 7.84
CA PRO A 341 23.86 -15.89 8.38
C PRO A 341 23.45 -16.88 7.28
N ILE A 342 23.40 -18.17 7.64
CA ILE A 342 22.97 -19.25 6.73
C ILE A 342 21.47 -19.15 6.42
N SER A 343 20.67 -18.68 7.38
CA SER A 343 19.22 -18.62 7.26
C SER A 343 18.62 -17.43 8.03
N ILE A 344 17.45 -16.98 7.56
CA ILE A 344 16.61 -15.97 8.21
C ILE A 344 15.19 -16.54 8.40
N LYS A 345 14.55 -16.25 9.53
CA LYS A 345 13.25 -16.83 9.90
C LYS A 345 12.24 -15.81 10.41
N ALA A 346 11.01 -16.27 10.62
CA ALA A 346 9.90 -15.44 11.08
C ALA A 346 10.25 -14.57 12.32
N GLY A 347 9.97 -13.28 12.21
CA GLY A 347 10.25 -12.28 13.25
C GLY A 347 11.67 -11.70 13.22
N GLU A 348 12.54 -12.18 12.34
CA GLU A 348 13.87 -11.58 12.10
C GLU A 348 13.81 -10.53 10.98
N MET A 349 14.72 -9.56 11.06
CA MET A 349 15.00 -8.59 10.01
C MET A 349 16.40 -8.83 9.46
N GLY A 350 16.63 -8.55 8.19
CA GLY A 350 17.95 -8.74 7.59
C GLY A 350 18.11 -7.99 6.28
N ALA A 351 19.35 -7.84 5.82
CA ALA A 351 19.61 -7.42 4.46
C ALA A 351 19.82 -8.65 3.58
N VAL A 352 19.01 -8.77 2.53
CA VAL A 352 19.03 -9.90 1.60
C VAL A 352 19.29 -9.36 0.20
N VAL A 353 20.17 -10.05 -0.53
CA VAL A 353 20.42 -9.81 -1.96
C VAL A 353 19.46 -10.69 -2.76
N PHE A 354 18.76 -10.06 -3.70
CA PHE A 354 17.77 -10.69 -4.55
C PHE A 354 18.19 -10.55 -6.02
N GLN A 355 18.02 -11.62 -6.78
CA GLN A 355 18.27 -11.67 -8.22
C GLN A 355 16.97 -11.98 -8.96
N PRO A 356 16.37 -11.02 -9.69
CA PRO A 356 15.20 -11.28 -10.51
C PRO A 356 15.46 -12.39 -11.54
N GLN A 357 14.52 -13.34 -11.61
CA GLN A 357 14.54 -14.44 -12.58
C GLN A 357 13.81 -14.06 -13.88
N GLN A 358 13.05 -12.98 -13.85
CA GLN A 358 12.40 -12.34 -14.99
C GLN A 358 12.72 -10.84 -14.97
N PRO A 359 12.66 -10.14 -16.12
CA PRO A 359 12.91 -8.72 -16.17
C PRO A 359 12.06 -7.98 -15.12
N PHE A 360 12.74 -7.18 -14.30
CA PHE A 360 12.17 -6.51 -13.15
C PHE A 360 12.86 -5.15 -12.99
N VAL A 361 12.15 -4.19 -12.41
CA VAL A 361 12.64 -2.83 -12.22
C VAL A 361 12.32 -2.41 -10.81
N VAL A 362 13.35 -2.11 -10.06
CA VAL A 362 13.27 -1.49 -8.73
C VAL A 362 14.23 -0.33 -8.65
N ASP A 363 13.97 0.58 -7.73
CA ASP A 363 14.84 1.72 -7.45
C ASP A 363 15.19 1.76 -5.96
N SER A 364 16.20 2.55 -5.61
CA SER A 364 16.58 2.75 -4.22
C SER A 364 15.58 3.66 -3.50
N PHE A 365 15.41 3.42 -2.19
CA PHE A 365 14.52 4.23 -1.35
C PHE A 365 14.85 5.73 -1.37
N LYS A 366 16.13 6.07 -1.58
CA LYS A 366 16.60 7.46 -1.64
C LYS A 366 16.20 8.17 -2.93
N VAL A 367 16.06 7.42 -4.03
CA VAL A 367 15.73 7.97 -5.36
C VAL A 367 14.22 7.97 -5.56
N CYS A 368 13.58 6.81 -5.38
CA CYS A 368 12.13 6.69 -5.51
C CYS A 368 11.59 5.74 -4.43
N GLU A 369 11.04 6.32 -3.36
CA GLU A 369 10.41 5.55 -2.26
C GLU A 369 9.41 4.52 -2.82
N GLY A 370 8.61 4.92 -3.81
CA GLY A 370 7.59 4.05 -4.39
C GLY A 370 8.11 2.80 -5.08
N LEU A 371 9.27 2.85 -5.75
CA LEU A 371 9.85 1.71 -6.46
C LEU A 371 10.82 0.88 -5.59
N SER A 372 10.94 1.21 -4.31
CA SER A 372 11.90 0.59 -3.39
C SER A 372 11.27 -0.36 -2.37
N ARG A 373 9.97 -0.22 -2.14
CA ARG A 373 9.22 -1.03 -1.16
C ARG A 373 8.76 -2.31 -1.81
N LEU A 374 9.21 -3.44 -1.27
CA LEU A 374 8.80 -4.76 -1.71
C LEU A 374 8.04 -5.53 -0.64
N ALA A 375 7.11 -6.36 -1.11
CA ALA A 375 6.42 -7.38 -0.32
C ALA A 375 6.82 -8.78 -0.77
#